data_AF-A0A5D0WKD2-F1
#
_entry.id   AF-A0A5D0WKD2-F1
#
_cell.length_a   1.000
_cell.length_b   1.000
_cell.length_c   1.000
_cell.angle_alpha   90.00
_cell.angle_beta   90.00
_cell.angle_gamma   90.00
#
_symmetry.space_group_name_H-M   'P 1'
#
loop_
_entity.id
_entity.type
_entity.pdbx_description
1 polymer ?
#
loop_
_entity_poly.entity_id
_entity_poly.type
_entity_poly.pdbx_seq_one_letter_code
_entity_poly.pdbx_strand_id
1 'polypeptide(L)'
;MNPFVNEIPVYETLANGNAIIIIYDLFILLLFLFELFLFYNKERIISEVKQNKTKKIKPVRRFLVKLIVNYEYQGILMVTGVLLVISLLVVSLHHQIQIGELIGILGSFAVFIVIVFLVQHLFMKIDQFQDIIVSRFMDLIFYLVLGHYFVLFANFISPPSLPLGLLGLSFALMLCFSVMIRAIANPTLIRSSVSKRRKYHETASILKGMLVLVVSEMSILYLMVYNCFKINPGFYAANSDRALDAFDMLYYMVISFATIGYGDIHPVRFNGIIYGELVAMVIGLASMFSTACFVGAVVAGAAQMSWNQGLEGKNQDKDVPSDQDEHNERRSMISVIHEKLKNKEL
;
A
#
# COMPACT_ATOMS: atom_id res chain seq x y z
N MET A 1 40.26 13.75 14.52
CA MET A 1 39.04 13.32 13.79
C MET A 1 37.93 14.29 14.17
N ASN A 2 37.42 15.07 13.21
CA ASN A 2 36.44 16.14 13.44
C ASN A 2 35.09 15.57 13.94
N PRO A 3 34.48 16.11 15.02
CA PRO A 3 33.19 15.68 15.54
C PRO A 3 32.03 16.52 14.96
N PHE A 4 32.07 16.89 13.68
CA PHE A 4 31.16 17.92 13.11
C PHE A 4 30.10 17.40 12.13
N VAL A 5 29.79 16.10 12.14
CA VAL A 5 28.70 15.56 11.31
C VAL A 5 27.94 14.53 12.15
N ASN A 6 26.82 14.97 12.77
CA ASN A 6 25.65 14.17 13.20
C ASN A 6 24.96 14.65 14.48
N GLU A 7 25.18 15.87 14.95
CA GLU A 7 24.26 16.49 15.92
C GLU A 7 23.20 17.31 15.18
N ILE A 8 22.37 16.63 14.37
CA ILE A 8 21.00 17.11 14.21
C ILE A 8 20.37 16.85 15.59
N PRO A 9 19.83 17.86 16.29
CA PRO A 9 19.29 17.67 17.63
C PRO A 9 18.30 16.52 17.57
N VAL A 10 18.64 15.44 18.27
CA VAL A 10 17.75 14.33 18.52
C VAL A 10 16.66 14.92 19.42
N TYR A 11 15.60 15.43 18.81
CA TYR A 11 14.42 15.84 19.56
C TYR A 11 14.03 14.64 20.42
N GLU A 12 13.99 14.84 21.75
CA GLU A 12 13.29 13.92 22.63
C GLU A 12 11.94 13.62 22.00
N THR A 13 11.52 12.36 21.98
CA THR A 13 10.36 11.91 21.22
C THR A 13 9.12 12.74 21.56
N LEU A 14 8.76 13.66 20.66
CA LEU A 14 7.69 14.64 20.84
C LEU A 14 6.30 14.01 20.75
N ALA A 15 6.21 12.86 20.08
CA ALA A 15 4.97 12.14 19.88
C ALA A 15 5.09 10.67 20.27
N ASN A 16 4.05 10.15 20.93
CA ASN A 16 3.97 8.73 21.25
C ASN A 16 3.59 7.91 20.00
N GLY A 17 4.52 7.11 19.49
CA GLY A 17 4.31 6.26 18.32
C GLY A 17 3.19 5.25 18.47
N ASN A 18 2.92 4.74 19.68
CA ASN A 18 1.77 3.86 19.91
C ASN A 18 0.45 4.58 19.64
N ALA A 19 0.33 5.82 20.11
CA ALA A 19 -0.89 6.60 19.91
C ALA A 19 -1.09 6.93 18.42
N ILE A 20 -0.03 7.37 17.74
CA ILE A 20 -0.10 7.68 16.30
C ILE A 20 -0.47 6.44 15.50
N ILE A 21 0.18 5.30 15.72
CA ILE A 21 -0.06 4.10 14.92
C ILE A 21 -1.44 3.50 15.17
N ILE A 22 -1.94 3.50 16.42
CA ILE A 22 -3.31 3.04 16.73
C ILE A 22 -4.35 3.92 16.05
N ILE A 23 -4.21 5.25 16.20
CA ILE A 23 -5.18 6.20 15.62
C ILE A 23 -5.14 6.09 14.09
N TYR A 24 -3.94 5.97 13.51
CA TYR A 24 -3.77 5.84 12.07
C TYR A 24 -4.34 4.53 11.53
N ASP A 25 -3.97 3.38 12.09
CA ASP A 25 -4.47 2.08 11.64
C ASP A 25 -6.00 1.98 11.80
N LEU A 26 -6.55 2.51 12.90
CA LEU A 26 -7.99 2.60 13.11
C LEU A 26 -8.65 3.51 12.07
N PHE A 27 -8.06 4.66 11.77
CA PHE A 27 -8.56 5.59 10.76
C PHE A 27 -8.57 4.93 9.37
N ILE A 28 -7.49 4.26 8.99
CA ILE A 28 -7.38 3.55 7.72
C ILE A 28 -8.40 2.41 7.63
N LEU A 29 -8.60 1.66 8.72
CA LEU A 29 -9.62 0.60 8.77
C LEU A 29 -11.05 1.16 8.66
N LEU A 30 -11.35 2.26 9.35
CA LEU A 30 -12.64 2.95 9.24
C LEU A 30 -12.86 3.50 7.83
N LEU A 31 -11.82 4.05 7.22
CA LEU A 31 -11.84 4.56 5.86
C LEU A 31 -12.13 3.43 4.86
N PHE A 32 -11.48 2.28 5.03
CA PHE A 32 -11.73 1.10 4.20
C PHE A 32 -13.14 0.54 4.39
N LEU A 33 -13.65 0.45 5.63
CA LEU A 33 -15.03 0.03 5.89
C LEU A 33 -16.03 0.99 5.25
N PHE A 34 -15.74 2.29 5.29
CA PHE A 34 -16.53 3.31 4.64
C PHE A 34 -16.51 3.15 3.11
N GLU A 35 -15.35 2.91 2.50
CA GLU A 35 -15.25 2.61 1.06
C GLU A 35 -16.04 1.36 0.67
N LEU A 36 -15.95 0.29 1.47
CA LEU A 36 -16.65 -0.97 1.20
C LEU A 36 -18.17 -0.78 1.31
N PHE A 37 -18.62 -0.02 2.32
CA PHE A 37 -20.00 0.41 2.45
C PHE A 37 -20.48 1.18 1.21
N LEU A 38 -19.67 2.10 0.69
CA LEU A 38 -19.99 2.87 -0.49
C LEU A 38 -20.00 2.02 -1.75
N PHE A 39 -19.07 1.10 -1.87
CA PHE A 39 -19.00 0.16 -2.98
C PHE A 39 -20.28 -0.69 -3.05
N TYR A 40 -20.70 -1.26 -1.92
CA TYR A 40 -21.92 -2.07 -1.87
C TYR A 40 -23.19 -1.25 -2.14
N ASN A 41 -23.24 0.00 -1.69
CA ASN A 41 -24.37 0.90 -1.91
C ASN A 41 -24.26 1.72 -3.21
N LYS A 42 -23.26 1.47 -4.05
CA LYS A 42 -22.92 2.31 -5.20
C LYS A 42 -24.09 2.47 -6.17
N GLU A 43 -24.72 1.38 -6.58
CA GLU A 43 -25.84 1.42 -7.54
C GLU A 43 -27.05 2.16 -6.97
N ARG A 44 -27.30 2.00 -5.67
CA ARG A 44 -28.34 2.72 -4.96
C ARG A 44 -28.04 4.22 -4.89
N ILE A 45 -26.80 4.61 -4.61
CA ILE A 45 -26.39 6.02 -4.56
C ILE A 45 -26.44 6.65 -5.96
N ILE A 46 -25.98 5.94 -7.00
CA ILE A 46 -25.98 6.42 -8.38
C ILE A 46 -27.41 6.56 -8.92
N SER A 47 -28.29 5.58 -8.67
CA SER A 47 -29.70 5.66 -9.07
C SER A 47 -30.43 6.80 -8.36
N GLU A 48 -30.14 7.04 -7.07
CA GLU A 48 -30.68 8.17 -6.32
C GLU A 48 -30.14 9.54 -6.81
N VAL A 49 -28.86 9.65 -7.19
CA VAL A 49 -28.29 10.87 -7.80
C VAL A 49 -28.88 11.13 -9.19
N LYS A 50 -29.15 10.09 -10.00
CA LYS A 50 -29.91 10.22 -11.26
C LYS A 50 -31.34 10.70 -11.03
N GLN A 51 -31.98 10.27 -9.93
CA GLN A 51 -33.32 10.72 -9.51
C GLN A 51 -33.34 12.11 -8.86
N ASN A 52 -32.19 12.76 -8.63
CA ASN A 52 -32.11 14.14 -8.16
C ASN A 52 -32.69 15.16 -9.16
N LYS A 53 -33.02 14.73 -10.39
CA LYS A 53 -33.84 15.51 -11.33
C LYS A 53 -35.28 15.71 -10.85
N THR A 54 -35.80 14.90 -9.92
CA THR A 54 -37.22 14.93 -9.49
C THR A 54 -37.45 14.99 -7.97
N LYS A 55 -36.46 14.64 -7.12
CA LYS A 55 -36.57 14.79 -5.64
C LYS A 55 -35.30 15.36 -5.02
N LYS A 56 -35.44 16.38 -4.17
CA LYS A 56 -34.32 16.98 -3.41
C LYS A 56 -33.65 15.94 -2.50
N ILE A 57 -32.38 15.65 -2.77
CA ILE A 57 -31.53 14.83 -1.89
C ILE A 57 -31.30 15.53 -0.54
N LYS A 58 -31.33 14.77 0.57
CA LYS A 58 -31.03 15.28 1.92
C LYS A 58 -29.57 15.80 2.01
N PRO A 59 -29.31 16.88 2.76
CA PRO A 59 -27.98 17.53 2.81
C PRO A 59 -26.85 16.59 3.22
N VAL A 60 -27.08 15.68 4.18
CA VAL A 60 -26.10 14.68 4.62
C VAL A 60 -25.66 13.76 3.48
N ARG A 61 -26.59 13.39 2.57
CA ARG A 61 -26.27 12.51 1.44
C ARG A 61 -25.47 13.23 0.35
N ARG A 62 -25.76 14.52 0.09
CA ARG A 62 -24.95 15.34 -0.85
C ARG A 62 -23.53 15.53 -0.33
N PHE A 63 -23.37 15.67 0.99
CA PHE A 63 -22.06 15.70 1.63
C PHE A 63 -21.29 14.38 1.44
N LEU A 64 -21.93 13.23 1.68
CA LEU A 64 -21.30 11.92 1.45
C LEU A 64 -20.84 11.76 -0.01
N VAL A 65 -21.67 12.11 -1.00
CA VAL A 65 -21.29 12.02 -2.42
C VAL A 65 -20.10 12.94 -2.76
N LYS A 66 -20.06 14.16 -2.22
CA LYS A 66 -18.90 15.06 -2.41
C LYS A 66 -17.63 14.50 -1.77
N LEU A 67 -17.74 13.89 -0.60
CA LEU A 67 -16.61 13.29 0.11
C LEU A 67 -16.04 12.10 -0.67
N ILE A 68 -16.90 11.28 -1.29
CA ILE A 68 -16.51 10.18 -2.19
C ILE A 68 -15.70 10.68 -3.37
N VAL A 69 -16.24 11.66 -4.10
CA VAL A 69 -15.57 12.19 -5.30
C VAL A 69 -14.25 12.84 -4.90
N ASN A 70 -14.20 13.58 -3.80
CA ASN A 70 -12.95 14.19 -3.36
C ASN A 70 -11.90 13.13 -2.96
N TYR A 71 -12.33 12.06 -2.28
CA TYR A 71 -11.45 10.95 -1.91
C TYR A 71 -10.94 10.18 -3.13
N GLU A 72 -11.77 9.91 -4.13
CA GLU A 72 -11.35 9.20 -5.35
C GLU A 72 -10.26 9.96 -6.14
N TYR A 73 -10.27 11.29 -6.09
CA TYR A 73 -9.28 12.14 -6.75
C TYR A 73 -8.08 12.53 -5.87
N GLN A 74 -8.25 12.60 -4.54
CA GLN A 74 -7.25 13.14 -3.61
C GLN A 74 -6.92 12.19 -2.45
N GLY A 75 -7.24 10.90 -2.52
CA GLY A 75 -7.18 9.96 -1.40
C GLY A 75 -5.84 9.96 -0.64
N ILE A 76 -4.72 9.93 -1.37
CA ILE A 76 -3.38 9.97 -0.77
C ILE A 76 -3.09 11.30 -0.07
N LEU A 77 -3.49 12.43 -0.66
CA LEU A 77 -3.33 13.75 -0.03
C LEU A 77 -4.23 13.87 1.22
N MET A 78 -5.43 13.28 1.18
CA MET A 78 -6.34 13.24 2.31
C MET A 78 -5.77 12.39 3.46
N VAL A 79 -5.25 11.20 3.16
CA VAL A 79 -4.66 10.30 4.17
C VAL A 79 -3.41 10.92 4.78
N THR A 80 -2.51 11.46 3.97
CA THR A 80 -1.30 12.16 4.46
C THR A 80 -1.63 13.42 5.24
N GLY A 81 -2.64 14.20 4.81
CA GLY A 81 -3.14 15.35 5.56
C GLY A 81 -3.76 14.97 6.90
N VAL A 82 -4.51 13.87 6.96
CA VAL A 82 -5.05 13.35 8.23
C VAL A 82 -3.92 12.88 9.15
N LEU A 83 -2.91 12.20 8.62
CA LEU A 83 -1.73 11.79 9.39
C LEU A 83 -0.98 13.00 9.97
N LEU A 84 -0.87 14.10 9.22
CA LEU A 84 -0.35 15.38 9.72
C LEU A 84 -1.18 15.91 10.88
N VAL A 85 -2.49 15.97 10.73
CA VAL A 85 -3.40 16.46 11.77
C VAL A 85 -3.30 15.58 13.03
N ILE A 86 -3.32 14.25 12.88
CA ILE A 86 -3.15 13.31 14.01
C ILE A 86 -1.81 13.56 14.71
N SER A 87 -0.73 13.69 13.95
CA SER A 87 0.61 13.91 14.51
C SER A 87 0.70 15.22 15.28
N LEU A 88 0.18 16.31 14.71
CA LEU A 88 0.13 17.62 15.38
C LEU A 88 -0.75 17.59 16.64
N LEU A 89 -1.89 16.90 16.60
CA LEU A 89 -2.76 16.74 17.77
C LEU A 89 -2.07 15.95 18.89
N VAL A 90 -1.43 14.82 18.56
CA VAL A 90 -0.72 13.98 19.55
C VAL A 90 0.44 14.75 20.19
N VAL A 91 1.22 15.48 19.39
CA VAL A 91 2.31 16.33 19.88
C VAL A 91 1.75 17.45 20.77
N SER A 92 0.70 18.16 20.32
CA SER A 92 0.10 19.27 21.07
C SER A 92 -0.54 18.84 22.38
N LEU A 93 -0.94 17.56 22.53
CA LEU A 93 -1.48 17.01 23.77
C LEU A 93 -0.39 16.73 24.81
N HIS A 94 0.85 16.48 24.38
CA HIS A 94 1.96 16.13 25.27
C HIS A 94 2.88 17.32 25.58
N HIS A 95 3.04 18.28 24.66
CA HIS A 95 3.96 19.39 24.82
C HIS A 95 3.47 20.68 24.15
N GLN A 96 3.91 21.84 24.67
CA GLN A 96 3.73 23.11 23.99
C GLN A 96 4.73 23.21 22.83
N ILE A 97 4.22 23.15 21.61
CA ILE A 97 5.03 23.09 20.40
C ILE A 97 5.86 24.37 20.24
N GLN A 98 7.19 24.23 20.23
CA GLN A 98 8.07 25.34 19.88
C GLN A 98 8.09 25.57 18.36
N ILE A 99 8.38 26.79 17.92
CA ILE A 99 8.42 27.14 16.49
C ILE A 99 9.43 26.28 15.72
N GLY A 100 10.59 25.98 16.33
CA GLY A 100 11.60 25.11 15.72
C GLY A 100 11.12 23.67 15.50
N GLU A 101 10.40 23.11 16.47
CA GLU A 101 9.80 21.77 16.40
C GLU A 101 8.70 21.71 15.33
N LEU A 102 7.87 22.75 15.25
CA LEU A 102 6.84 22.86 14.22
C LEU A 102 7.45 22.86 12.82
N ILE A 103 8.54 23.60 12.61
CA ILE A 103 9.28 23.60 11.33
C ILE A 103 9.87 22.22 11.04
N GLY A 104 10.41 21.52 12.04
CA GLY A 104 10.92 20.16 11.90
C GLY A 104 9.83 19.16 11.51
N ILE A 105 8.67 19.20 12.17
CA ILE A 105 7.51 18.37 11.87
C ILE A 105 7.03 18.64 10.44
N LEU A 106 6.80 19.91 10.09
CA LEU A 106 6.36 20.28 8.74
C LEU A 106 7.38 19.88 7.66
N GLY A 107 8.67 20.04 7.93
CA GLY A 107 9.75 19.62 7.04
C GLY A 107 9.75 18.11 6.81
N SER A 108 9.61 17.32 7.88
CA SER A 108 9.52 15.85 7.77
C SER A 108 8.29 15.40 6.98
N PHE A 109 7.15 16.09 7.16
CA PHE A 109 5.93 15.84 6.37
C PHE A 109 6.09 16.24 4.91
N ALA A 110 6.77 17.35 4.62
CA ALA A 110 7.02 17.78 3.25
C ALA A 110 7.89 16.74 2.51
N VAL A 111 8.98 16.28 3.13
CA VAL A 111 9.82 15.21 2.59
C VAL A 111 9.02 13.93 2.42
N PHE A 112 8.21 13.56 3.42
CA PHE A 112 7.36 12.39 3.36
C PHE A 112 6.36 12.48 2.19
N ILE A 113 5.67 13.60 2.01
CA ILE A 113 4.73 13.82 0.89
C ILE A 113 5.44 13.68 -0.45
N VAL A 114 6.67 14.21 -0.60
CA VAL A 114 7.44 14.05 -1.83
C VAL A 114 7.76 12.57 -2.10
N ILE A 115 8.18 11.83 -1.08
CA ILE A 115 8.43 10.38 -1.19
C ILE A 115 7.13 9.65 -1.54
N VAL A 116 6.03 9.94 -0.85
CA VAL A 116 4.71 9.34 -1.09
C VAL A 116 4.29 9.60 -2.53
N PHE A 117 4.43 10.82 -3.02
CA PHE A 117 4.07 11.18 -4.39
C PHE A 117 4.95 10.47 -5.42
N LEU A 118 6.25 10.32 -5.15
CA LEU A 118 7.17 9.59 -6.02
C LEU A 118 6.83 8.11 -6.07
N VAL A 119 6.60 7.49 -4.91
CA VAL A 119 6.22 6.09 -4.79
C VAL A 119 4.85 5.87 -5.42
N GLN A 120 3.86 6.71 -5.13
CA GLN A 120 2.55 6.66 -5.77
C GLN A 120 2.68 6.78 -7.29
N HIS A 121 3.48 7.71 -7.81
CA HIS A 121 3.64 7.88 -9.26
C HIS A 121 4.28 6.65 -9.90
N LEU A 122 5.22 6.00 -9.20
CA LEU A 122 5.78 4.73 -9.61
C LEU A 122 4.72 3.63 -9.61
N PHE A 123 3.96 3.48 -8.52
CA PHE A 123 2.93 2.45 -8.37
C PHE A 123 1.73 2.68 -9.30
N MET A 124 1.19 3.89 -9.42
CA MET A 124 0.07 4.24 -10.32
C MET A 124 0.41 4.04 -11.80
N LYS A 125 1.69 4.17 -12.18
CA LYS A 125 2.14 3.79 -13.53
C LYS A 125 2.16 2.28 -13.75
N ILE A 126 2.29 1.51 -12.68
CA ILE A 126 2.33 0.04 -12.71
C ILE A 126 0.93 -0.55 -12.43
N ASP A 127 0.06 0.18 -11.74
CA ASP A 127 -1.27 -0.25 -11.34
C ASP A 127 -2.20 -0.34 -12.56
N GLN A 128 -2.55 -1.58 -12.88
CA GLN A 128 -3.47 -1.94 -13.97
C GLN A 128 -4.59 -2.86 -13.47
N PHE A 129 -4.84 -2.93 -12.16
CA PHE A 129 -5.89 -3.80 -11.62
C PHE A 129 -7.27 -3.32 -12.09
N GLN A 130 -7.98 -4.17 -12.83
CA GLN A 130 -9.33 -3.84 -13.30
C GLN A 130 -10.41 -4.05 -12.26
N ASP A 131 -10.24 -5.04 -11.39
CA ASP A 131 -11.18 -5.21 -10.30
C ASP A 131 -11.00 -4.06 -9.31
N ILE A 132 -12.05 -3.26 -9.20
CA ILE A 132 -12.17 -2.18 -8.24
C ILE A 132 -11.91 -2.73 -6.83
N ILE A 133 -12.39 -3.93 -6.49
CA ILE A 133 -12.20 -4.51 -5.16
C ILE A 133 -10.71 -4.76 -4.89
N VAL A 134 -9.99 -5.37 -5.84
CA VAL A 134 -8.55 -5.66 -5.72
C VAL A 134 -7.74 -4.36 -5.61
N SER A 135 -8.04 -3.37 -6.45
CA SER A 135 -7.41 -2.05 -6.40
C SER A 135 -7.61 -1.39 -5.02
N ARG A 136 -8.80 -1.48 -4.41
CA ARG A 136 -9.05 -0.95 -3.06
C ARG A 136 -8.29 -1.69 -1.96
N PHE A 137 -8.15 -3.01 -2.07
CA PHE A 137 -7.28 -3.75 -1.13
C PHE A 137 -5.81 -3.35 -1.27
N MET A 138 -5.34 -3.06 -2.49
CA MET A 138 -3.99 -2.54 -2.72
C MET A 138 -3.80 -1.14 -2.14
N ASP A 139 -4.78 -0.25 -2.32
CA ASP A 139 -4.78 1.08 -1.68
C ASP A 139 -4.66 0.93 -0.15
N LEU A 140 -5.45 0.03 0.46
CA LEU A 140 -5.40 -0.25 1.89
C LEU A 140 -4.01 -0.74 2.35
N ILE A 141 -3.44 -1.72 1.65
CA ILE A 141 -2.08 -2.23 1.94
C ILE A 141 -1.07 -1.08 1.87
N PHE A 142 -1.15 -0.27 0.81
CA PHE A 142 -0.26 0.86 0.60
C PHE A 142 -0.37 1.87 1.73
N TYR A 143 -1.59 2.25 2.15
CA TYR A 143 -1.78 3.19 3.25
C TYR A 143 -1.26 2.66 4.58
N LEU A 144 -1.47 1.38 4.90
CA LEU A 144 -0.94 0.76 6.11
C LEU A 144 0.60 0.78 6.12
N VAL A 145 1.22 0.34 5.04
CA VAL A 145 2.69 0.37 4.85
C VAL A 145 3.22 1.78 4.99
N LEU A 146 2.55 2.75 4.36
CA LEU A 146 2.94 4.15 4.36
C LEU A 146 2.91 4.77 5.77
N GLY A 147 1.88 4.49 6.56
CA GLY A 147 1.81 4.96 7.96
C GLY A 147 2.90 4.35 8.84
N HIS A 148 3.20 3.07 8.65
CA HIS A 148 4.26 2.40 9.38
C HIS A 148 5.65 2.95 9.00
N TYR A 149 5.89 3.25 7.72
CA TYR A 149 7.09 3.98 7.28
C TYR A 149 7.20 5.33 7.97
N PHE A 150 6.10 6.10 8.02
CA PHE A 150 6.10 7.40 8.65
C PHE A 150 6.50 7.31 10.13
N VAL A 151 5.83 6.43 10.89
CA VAL A 151 6.07 6.27 12.33
C VAL A 151 7.50 5.76 12.62
N LEU A 152 8.04 4.84 11.83
CA LEU A 152 9.36 4.25 12.09
C LEU A 152 10.54 5.15 11.66
N PHE A 153 10.35 6.03 10.67
CA PHE A 153 11.41 6.89 10.14
C PHE A 153 11.31 8.35 10.59
N ALA A 154 10.16 8.78 11.12
CA ALA A 154 10.02 10.11 11.70
C ALA A 154 10.76 10.20 13.04
N ASN A 155 11.91 10.87 13.05
CA ASN A 155 12.77 10.99 14.24
C ASN A 155 12.09 11.66 15.45
N PHE A 156 11.02 12.43 15.24
CA PHE A 156 10.27 13.09 16.31
C PHE A 156 9.21 12.17 16.95
N ILE A 157 8.94 11.00 16.38
CA ILE A 157 7.97 10.01 16.87
C ILE A 157 8.73 8.91 17.60
N SER A 158 8.29 8.55 18.81
CA SER A 158 8.86 7.39 19.51
C SER A 158 8.57 6.11 18.74
N PRO A 159 9.48 5.12 18.72
CA PRO A 159 9.17 3.84 18.10
C PRO A 159 7.94 3.22 18.77
N PRO A 160 7.02 2.61 18.00
CA PRO A 160 5.86 1.95 18.56
C PRO A 160 6.32 0.71 19.35
N SER A 161 5.44 0.19 20.19
CA SER A 161 5.64 -1.10 20.83
C SER A 161 5.72 -2.19 19.76
N LEU A 162 6.65 -3.12 19.97
CA LEU A 162 6.97 -4.17 19.02
C LEU A 162 5.73 -5.01 18.64
N PRO A 163 4.88 -5.48 19.58
CA PRO A 163 3.69 -6.25 19.23
C PRO A 163 2.71 -5.47 18.36
N LEU A 164 2.55 -4.17 18.63
CA LEU A 164 1.58 -3.31 17.95
C LEU A 164 2.00 -3.07 16.50
N GLY A 165 3.25 -2.69 16.28
CA GLY A 165 3.74 -2.49 14.92
C GLY A 165 3.82 -3.79 14.12
N LEU A 166 4.12 -4.94 14.75
CA LEU A 166 4.04 -6.24 14.07
C LEU A 166 2.60 -6.65 13.76
N LEU A 167 1.62 -6.32 14.59
CA LEU A 167 0.21 -6.66 14.35
C LEU A 167 -0.34 -5.92 13.12
N GLY A 168 -0.08 -4.61 13.00
CA GLY A 168 -0.48 -3.83 11.83
C GLY A 168 0.18 -4.34 10.54
N LEU A 169 1.49 -4.63 10.59
CA LEU A 169 2.23 -5.19 9.45
C LEU A 169 1.79 -6.63 9.10
N SER A 170 1.47 -7.45 10.09
CA SER A 170 0.94 -8.81 9.86
C SER A 170 -0.43 -8.75 9.20
N PHE A 171 -1.27 -7.80 9.58
CA PHE A 171 -2.55 -7.57 8.92
C PHE A 171 -2.35 -7.14 7.45
N ALA A 172 -1.42 -6.22 7.18
CA ALA A 172 -1.05 -5.84 5.81
C ALA A 172 -0.52 -7.02 4.99
N LEU A 173 0.31 -7.88 5.58
CA LEU A 173 0.84 -9.09 4.94
C LEU A 173 -0.28 -10.08 4.59
N MET A 174 -1.22 -10.31 5.51
CA MET A 174 -2.39 -11.16 5.29
C MET A 174 -3.30 -10.64 4.17
N LEU A 175 -3.48 -9.32 4.07
CA LEU A 175 -4.19 -8.71 2.96
C LEU A 175 -3.43 -8.90 1.64
N CYS A 176 -2.11 -8.75 1.64
CA CYS A 176 -1.27 -8.98 0.46
C CYS A 176 -1.41 -10.42 -0.05
N PHE A 177 -1.35 -11.41 0.84
CA PHE A 177 -1.62 -12.81 0.48
C PHE A 177 -3.04 -13.03 -0.03
N SER A 178 -4.04 -12.41 0.61
CA SER A 178 -5.43 -12.50 0.16
C SER A 178 -5.62 -11.97 -1.27
N VAL A 179 -4.92 -10.90 -1.63
CA VAL A 179 -4.92 -10.35 -2.99
C VAL A 179 -4.17 -11.28 -3.96
N MET A 180 -2.99 -11.80 -3.58
CA MET A 180 -2.24 -12.75 -4.41
C MET A 180 -3.03 -14.04 -4.71
N ILE A 181 -3.72 -14.61 -3.71
CA ILE A 181 -4.56 -15.81 -3.92
C ILE A 181 -5.68 -15.51 -4.91
N ARG A 182 -6.36 -14.36 -4.77
CA ARG A 182 -7.43 -13.96 -5.69
C ARG A 182 -6.91 -13.73 -7.10
N ALA A 183 -5.76 -13.06 -7.22
CA ALA A 183 -5.05 -12.84 -8.47
C ALA A 183 -4.74 -14.15 -9.22
N ILE A 184 -4.35 -15.21 -8.50
CA ILE A 184 -4.08 -16.53 -9.08
C ILE A 184 -5.36 -17.30 -9.38
N ALA A 185 -6.32 -17.30 -8.45
CA ALA A 185 -7.57 -18.05 -8.59
C ALA A 185 -8.42 -17.53 -9.76
N ASN A 186 -8.40 -16.22 -10.01
CA ASN A 186 -9.10 -15.59 -11.11
C ASN A 186 -8.18 -14.56 -11.78
N PRO A 187 -7.33 -14.98 -12.74
CA PRO A 187 -6.40 -14.07 -13.43
C PRO A 187 -7.11 -12.98 -14.25
N THR A 188 -8.42 -13.12 -14.48
CA THR A 188 -9.27 -12.08 -15.06
C THR A 188 -9.39 -10.83 -14.18
N LEU A 189 -9.08 -10.89 -12.89
CA LEU A 189 -9.09 -9.77 -11.94
C LEU A 189 -7.95 -8.75 -12.18
N ILE A 190 -6.83 -9.19 -12.77
CA ILE A 190 -5.64 -8.38 -13.09
C ILE A 190 -5.63 -7.95 -14.57
N ARG A 191 -6.61 -8.42 -15.34
CA ARG A 191 -6.73 -8.09 -16.77
C ARG A 191 -6.82 -6.58 -16.92
N SER A 192 -6.23 -5.98 -17.96
CA SER A 192 -6.54 -4.61 -18.37
C SER A 192 -7.45 -4.67 -19.59
N SER A 193 -8.49 -3.83 -19.67
CA SER A 193 -9.38 -3.71 -20.85
C SER A 193 -8.64 -2.94 -21.93
N VAL A 194 -7.66 -3.59 -22.53
CA VAL A 194 -7.09 -3.09 -23.77
C VAL A 194 -7.57 -4.00 -24.88
N SER A 195 -8.15 -3.33 -25.89
CA SER A 195 -8.44 -3.80 -27.23
C SER A 195 -7.66 -5.06 -27.63
N LYS A 196 -8.36 -5.99 -28.31
CA LYS A 196 -7.90 -7.26 -28.90
C LYS A 196 -6.59 -7.21 -29.73
N ARG A 197 -5.86 -6.10 -29.79
CA ARG A 197 -4.67 -5.88 -30.62
C ARG A 197 -3.33 -6.31 -30.03
N ARG A 198 -3.27 -7.04 -28.90
CA ARG A 198 -2.13 -7.94 -28.59
C ARG A 198 -2.36 -8.71 -27.28
N LYS A 199 -2.72 -9.99 -27.39
CA LYS A 199 -2.77 -10.94 -26.25
C LYS A 199 -1.45 -11.04 -25.46
N TYR A 200 -0.31 -10.69 -26.08
CA TYR A 200 0.99 -10.54 -25.41
C TYR A 200 0.98 -9.51 -24.26
N HIS A 201 0.10 -8.51 -24.35
CA HIS A 201 -0.07 -7.51 -23.31
C HIS A 201 -0.82 -8.06 -22.07
N GLU A 202 -1.58 -9.15 -22.22
CA GLU A 202 -2.40 -9.73 -21.13
C GLU A 202 -1.52 -10.46 -20.10
N THR A 203 -0.63 -11.35 -20.54
CA THR A 203 0.33 -12.03 -19.65
C THR A 203 1.30 -11.05 -19.01
N ALA A 204 1.74 -10.03 -19.75
CA ALA A 204 2.59 -8.97 -19.21
C ALA A 204 1.88 -8.14 -18.12
N SER A 205 0.58 -7.93 -18.23
CA SER A 205 -0.25 -7.25 -17.21
C SER A 205 -0.30 -8.06 -15.91
N ILE A 206 -0.54 -9.37 -16.01
CA ILE A 206 -0.56 -10.29 -14.86
C ILE A 206 0.81 -10.32 -14.18
N LEU A 207 1.89 -10.46 -14.96
CA LEU A 207 3.26 -10.48 -14.43
C LEU A 207 3.62 -9.17 -13.73
N LYS A 208 3.23 -8.02 -14.29
CA LYS A 208 3.40 -6.71 -13.64
C LYS A 208 2.64 -6.61 -12.33
N GLY A 209 1.36 -7.02 -12.31
CA GLY A 209 0.54 -7.02 -11.09
C GLY A 209 1.13 -7.91 -9.99
N MET A 210 1.61 -9.10 -10.36
CA MET A 210 2.31 -9.99 -9.42
C MET A 210 3.62 -9.38 -8.92
N LEU A 211 4.40 -8.74 -9.78
CA LEU A 211 5.63 -8.07 -9.36
C LEU A 211 5.35 -6.95 -8.34
N VAL A 212 4.29 -6.16 -8.54
CA VAL A 212 3.85 -5.13 -7.58
C VAL A 212 3.51 -5.74 -6.22
N LEU A 213 2.80 -6.88 -6.22
CA LEU A 213 2.45 -7.58 -4.99
C LEU A 213 3.68 -8.09 -4.25
N VAL A 214 4.64 -8.69 -4.96
CA VAL A 214 5.91 -9.16 -4.38
C VAL A 214 6.72 -8.00 -3.79
N VAL A 215 6.81 -6.87 -4.48
CA VAL A 215 7.50 -5.67 -3.97
C VAL A 215 6.79 -5.10 -2.73
N SER A 216 5.46 -5.14 -2.72
CA SER A 216 4.66 -4.70 -1.56
C SER A 216 4.89 -5.60 -0.36
N GLU A 217 4.90 -6.91 -0.57
CA GLU A 217 5.25 -7.92 0.43
C GLU A 217 6.66 -7.71 1.00
N MET A 218 7.68 -7.57 0.14
CA MET A 218 9.04 -7.28 0.59
C MET A 218 9.12 -5.99 1.40
N SER A 219 8.34 -4.96 1.03
CA SER A 219 8.27 -3.71 1.79
C SER A 219 7.67 -3.91 3.19
N ILE A 220 6.63 -4.74 3.32
CA ILE A 220 6.04 -5.10 4.62
C ILE A 220 7.05 -5.87 5.47
N LEU A 221 7.72 -6.87 4.89
CA LEU A 221 8.72 -7.67 5.59
C LEU A 221 9.92 -6.83 6.05
N TYR A 222 10.37 -5.88 5.22
CA TYR A 222 11.41 -4.92 5.61
C TYR A 222 10.98 -4.09 6.81
N LEU A 223 9.75 -3.57 6.81
CA LEU A 223 9.24 -2.82 7.96
C LEU A 223 9.15 -3.69 9.22
N MET A 224 8.85 -4.98 9.12
CA MET A 224 8.84 -5.89 10.28
C MET A 224 10.24 -6.05 10.87
N VAL A 225 11.25 -6.28 10.02
CA VAL A 225 12.67 -6.36 10.43
C VAL A 225 13.13 -5.04 11.05
N TYR A 226 12.89 -3.94 10.35
CA TYR A 226 13.31 -2.62 10.78
C TYR A 226 12.64 -2.20 12.08
N ASN A 227 11.39 -2.60 12.32
CA ASN A 227 10.69 -2.36 13.58
C ASN A 227 11.40 -3.07 14.76
N CYS A 228 11.75 -4.35 14.61
CA CYS A 228 12.54 -5.06 15.61
C CYS A 228 13.89 -4.37 15.86
N PHE A 229 14.62 -4.03 14.80
CA PHE A 229 15.92 -3.37 14.88
C PHE A 229 15.85 -1.98 15.53
N LYS A 230 14.86 -1.17 15.16
CA LYS A 230 14.70 0.21 15.64
C LYS A 230 14.36 0.27 17.12
N ILE A 231 13.58 -0.69 17.61
CA ILE A 231 13.24 -0.79 19.04
C ILE A 231 14.44 -1.29 19.83
N ASN A 232 15.09 -2.36 19.36
CA ASN A 232 16.29 -2.86 19.98
C ASN A 232 17.20 -3.55 18.95
N PRO A 233 18.39 -2.99 18.64
CA PRO A 233 19.34 -3.60 17.73
C PRO A 233 19.76 -5.02 18.15
N GLY A 234 19.71 -5.34 19.44
CA GLY A 234 20.07 -6.64 20.00
C GLY A 234 19.18 -7.81 19.58
N PHE A 235 18.09 -7.58 18.86
CA PHE A 235 17.35 -8.65 18.18
C PHE A 235 18.10 -9.25 16.99
N TYR A 236 19.17 -8.60 16.51
CA TYR A 236 20.01 -9.06 15.42
C TYR A 236 21.47 -9.08 15.84
N ALA A 237 22.13 -10.21 15.62
CA ALA A 237 23.57 -10.36 15.80
C ALA A 237 24.25 -10.35 14.42
N ALA A 238 25.46 -9.77 14.38
CA ALA A 238 26.30 -9.76 13.21
C ALA A 238 27.67 -10.31 13.53
N ASN A 239 28.30 -10.96 12.55
CA ASN A 239 29.65 -11.50 12.71
C ASN A 239 30.75 -10.41 12.60
N SER A 240 30.37 -9.18 12.23
CA SER A 240 31.26 -8.03 12.15
C SER A 240 31.16 -7.16 13.40
N ASP A 241 32.27 -6.54 13.81
CA ASP A 241 32.29 -5.55 14.90
C ASP A 241 31.67 -4.19 14.51
N ARG A 242 31.16 -4.05 13.28
CA ARG A 242 30.48 -2.84 12.80
C ARG A 242 29.07 -2.76 13.37
N ALA A 243 28.66 -1.55 13.77
CA ALA A 243 27.27 -1.26 14.10
C ALA A 243 26.38 -1.43 12.85
N LEU A 244 25.29 -2.17 13.02
CA LEU A 244 24.28 -2.38 11.99
C LEU A 244 23.49 -1.09 11.75
N ASP A 245 23.05 -0.90 10.51
CA ASP A 245 22.21 0.21 10.08
C ASP A 245 20.94 -0.25 9.35
N ALA A 246 20.13 0.70 8.88
CA ALA A 246 18.88 0.42 8.18
C ALA A 246 19.07 -0.31 6.84
N PHE A 247 20.23 -0.14 6.19
CA PHE A 247 20.56 -0.83 4.95
C PHE A 247 21.00 -2.27 5.19
N ASP A 248 21.68 -2.54 6.31
CA ASP A 248 21.97 -3.92 6.73
C ASP A 248 20.68 -4.72 6.96
N MET A 249 19.65 -4.08 7.52
CA MET A 249 18.34 -4.70 7.70
C MET A 249 17.62 -4.96 6.37
N LEU A 250 17.79 -4.06 5.39
CA LEU A 250 17.28 -4.25 4.04
C LEU A 250 18.00 -5.44 3.37
N TYR A 251 19.33 -5.47 3.47
CA TYR A 251 20.15 -6.57 2.97
C TYR A 251 19.74 -7.90 3.60
N TYR A 252 19.64 -7.97 4.94
CA TYR A 252 19.19 -9.14 5.69
C TYR A 252 17.82 -9.63 5.21
N MET A 253 16.84 -8.72 5.04
CA MET A 253 15.51 -9.06 4.53
C MET A 253 15.61 -9.66 3.12
N VAL A 254 16.37 -9.03 2.21
CA VAL A 254 16.50 -9.49 0.82
C VAL A 254 17.14 -10.87 0.73
N ILE A 255 18.26 -11.12 1.43
CA ILE A 255 18.93 -12.43 1.37
C ILE A 255 18.11 -13.53 2.03
N SER A 256 17.33 -13.20 3.06
CA SER A 256 16.45 -14.13 3.77
C SER A 256 15.21 -14.44 2.93
N PHE A 257 14.60 -13.43 2.29
CA PHE A 257 13.49 -13.60 1.36
C PHE A 257 13.92 -14.41 0.12
N ALA A 258 15.12 -14.17 -0.40
CA ALA A 258 15.70 -14.96 -1.49
C ALA A 258 16.08 -16.40 -1.06
N THR A 259 15.92 -16.76 0.21
CA THR A 259 16.30 -18.06 0.80
C THR A 259 17.79 -18.41 0.67
N ILE A 260 18.65 -17.39 0.50
CA ILE A 260 20.11 -17.54 0.45
C ILE A 260 20.68 -17.69 1.86
N GLY A 261 20.32 -16.76 2.76
CA GLY A 261 20.64 -16.84 4.19
C GLY A 261 22.13 -17.01 4.52
N TYR A 262 22.97 -16.05 4.15
CA TYR A 262 24.43 -16.12 4.40
C TYR A 262 24.82 -16.27 5.88
N GLY A 263 23.95 -15.85 6.81
CA GLY A 263 24.17 -16.01 8.26
C GLY A 263 25.16 -15.02 8.87
N ASP A 264 25.60 -14.04 8.09
CA ASP A 264 26.41 -12.89 8.50
C ASP A 264 25.64 -11.93 9.42
N ILE A 265 24.35 -11.78 9.19
CA ILE A 265 23.38 -11.17 10.10
C ILE A 265 22.29 -12.21 10.38
N HIS A 266 21.99 -12.46 11.65
CA HIS A 266 20.98 -13.43 12.05
C HIS A 266 20.16 -12.95 13.25
N PRO A 267 18.86 -13.30 13.29
CA PRO A 267 18.01 -12.96 14.42
C PRO A 267 18.45 -13.75 15.65
N VAL A 268 18.36 -13.13 16.82
CA VAL A 268 18.67 -13.78 18.10
C VAL A 268 17.58 -13.48 19.11
N ARG A 269 17.44 -14.40 20.07
CA ARG A 269 16.62 -14.19 21.25
C ARG A 269 17.27 -13.13 22.13
N PHE A 270 16.54 -12.04 22.38
CA PHE A 270 16.99 -10.97 23.25
C PHE A 270 16.13 -10.93 24.53
N ASN A 271 16.76 -11.04 25.71
CA ASN A 271 16.06 -11.06 27.01
C ASN A 271 14.91 -12.09 27.10
N GLY A 272 15.07 -13.26 26.48
CA GLY A 272 14.04 -14.30 26.43
C GLY A 272 12.93 -14.08 25.40
N ILE A 273 12.96 -12.97 24.67
CA ILE A 273 11.95 -12.56 23.70
C ILE A 273 12.38 -12.98 22.28
N ILE A 274 11.45 -13.57 21.52
CA ILE A 274 11.72 -14.25 20.24
C ILE A 274 11.27 -13.47 19.00
N TYR A 275 11.03 -12.16 19.10
CA TYR A 275 10.44 -11.42 17.98
C TYR A 275 11.29 -11.43 16.70
N GLY A 276 12.61 -11.27 16.82
CA GLY A 276 13.51 -11.37 15.65
C GLY A 276 13.43 -12.74 14.96
N GLU A 277 13.41 -13.83 15.75
CA GLU A 277 13.27 -15.19 15.25
C GLU A 277 11.90 -15.41 14.58
N LEU A 278 10.82 -14.89 15.17
CA LEU A 278 9.47 -14.96 14.62
C LEU A 278 9.38 -14.23 13.28
N VAL A 279 9.93 -13.02 13.17
CA VAL A 279 9.96 -12.28 11.90
C VAL A 279 10.73 -13.06 10.83
N ALA A 280 11.83 -13.71 11.18
CA ALA A 280 12.57 -14.56 10.25
C ALA A 280 11.76 -15.78 9.75
N MET A 281 10.99 -16.42 10.64
CA MET A 281 10.06 -17.49 10.23
C MET A 281 8.98 -16.96 9.28
N VAL A 282 8.43 -15.77 9.55
CA VAL A 282 7.46 -15.12 8.68
C VAL A 282 8.07 -14.82 7.30
N ILE A 283 9.31 -14.32 7.24
CA ILE A 283 10.01 -14.09 5.96
C ILE A 283 10.13 -15.39 5.16
N GLY A 284 10.52 -16.50 5.81
CA GLY A 284 10.63 -17.80 5.15
C GLY A 284 9.29 -18.33 4.62
N LEU A 285 8.22 -18.21 5.40
CA LEU A 285 6.88 -18.60 4.95
C LEU A 285 6.38 -17.72 3.80
N ALA A 286 6.60 -16.41 3.91
CA ALA A 286 6.24 -15.43 2.92
C ALA A 286 6.96 -15.68 1.59
N SER A 287 8.28 -15.89 1.62
CA SER A 287 9.07 -16.14 0.40
C SER A 287 8.66 -17.42 -0.31
N MET A 288 8.40 -18.51 0.42
CA MET A 288 7.91 -19.76 -0.17
C MET A 288 6.55 -19.55 -0.85
N PHE A 289 5.63 -18.86 -0.18
CA PHE A 289 4.30 -18.58 -0.70
C PHE A 289 4.37 -17.69 -1.95
N SER A 290 5.12 -16.59 -1.87
CA SER A 290 5.31 -15.62 -2.94
C SER A 290 5.96 -16.23 -4.18
N THR A 291 7.00 -17.04 -3.98
CA THR A 291 7.69 -17.75 -5.07
C THR A 291 6.76 -18.74 -5.75
N ALA A 292 5.98 -19.53 -4.99
CA ALA A 292 5.00 -20.46 -5.56
C ALA A 292 3.94 -19.72 -6.39
N CYS A 293 3.46 -18.59 -5.86
CA CYS A 293 2.50 -17.71 -6.53
C CYS A 293 3.05 -17.13 -7.84
N PHE A 294 4.27 -16.59 -7.80
CA PHE A 294 4.93 -15.97 -8.93
C PHE A 294 5.25 -16.98 -10.03
N VAL A 295 5.86 -18.13 -9.68
CA VAL A 295 6.14 -19.22 -10.62
C VAL A 295 4.85 -19.74 -11.24
N GLY A 296 3.80 -19.92 -10.44
CA GLY A 296 2.48 -20.32 -10.93
C GLY A 296 1.92 -19.34 -11.97
N ALA A 297 2.03 -18.04 -11.71
CA ALA A 297 1.60 -17.00 -12.65
C ALA A 297 2.43 -16.99 -13.95
N VAL A 298 3.76 -17.15 -13.85
CA VAL A 298 4.67 -17.21 -15.01
C VAL A 298 4.37 -18.44 -15.87
N VAL A 299 4.22 -19.62 -15.27
CA VAL A 299 3.92 -20.87 -15.98
C VAL A 299 2.55 -20.80 -16.65
N ALA A 300 1.52 -20.32 -15.94
CA ALA A 300 0.19 -20.11 -16.53
C ALA A 300 0.25 -19.14 -17.71
N GLY A 301 1.02 -18.05 -17.57
CA GLY A 301 1.27 -17.10 -18.64
C GLY A 301 1.94 -17.73 -19.87
N ALA A 302 3.01 -18.49 -19.67
CA ALA A 302 3.73 -19.18 -20.74
C ALA A 302 2.86 -20.23 -21.45
N ALA A 303 2.07 -21.01 -20.70
CA ALA A 303 1.15 -22.00 -21.25
C ALA A 303 0.07 -21.34 -22.13
N GLN A 304 -0.49 -20.20 -21.70
CA GLN A 304 -1.44 -19.42 -22.50
C GLN A 304 -0.82 -18.87 -23.79
N MET A 305 0.44 -18.40 -23.74
CA MET A 305 1.14 -17.94 -24.94
C MET A 305 1.32 -19.08 -25.96
N SER A 306 1.75 -20.26 -25.50
CA SER A 306 1.92 -21.44 -26.35
C SER A 306 0.60 -21.89 -26.99
N TRP A 307 -0.48 -21.98 -26.21
CA TRP A 307 -1.80 -22.37 -26.71
C TRP A 307 -2.34 -21.38 -27.76
N ASN A 308 -2.16 -20.07 -27.54
CA ASN A 308 -2.61 -19.05 -28.47
C ASN A 308 -1.86 -19.09 -29.81
N GLN A 309 -0.55 -19.37 -29.81
CA GLN A 309 0.22 -19.56 -31.05
C GLN A 309 -0.29 -20.76 -31.86
N GLY A 310 -0.70 -21.84 -31.18
CA GLY A 310 -1.31 -23.01 -31.83
C GLY A 310 -2.70 -22.76 -32.42
N LEU A 311 -3.46 -21.80 -31.88
CA LEU A 311 -4.78 -21.40 -32.39
C LEU A 311 -4.71 -20.36 -33.52
N GLU A 312 -3.75 -19.42 -33.46
CA GLU A 312 -3.53 -18.44 -34.54
C GLU A 312 -3.04 -19.11 -35.83
N GLY A 313 -2.33 -20.23 -35.72
CA GLY A 313 -2.04 -21.10 -36.87
C GLY A 313 -3.26 -21.82 -37.47
N LYS A 314 -4.43 -21.81 -36.79
CA LYS A 314 -5.66 -22.51 -37.21
C LYS A 314 -6.82 -21.60 -37.61
N ASN A 315 -6.88 -20.35 -37.12
CA ASN A 315 -8.05 -19.47 -37.26
C ASN A 315 -7.78 -18.22 -38.13
N GLN A 316 -7.11 -18.38 -39.27
CA GLN A 316 -6.98 -17.29 -40.25
C GLN A 316 -8.29 -16.94 -40.98
N ASP A 317 -9.41 -17.61 -40.68
CA ASP A 317 -10.73 -17.30 -41.22
C ASP A 317 -11.74 -17.00 -40.10
N LYS A 318 -12.35 -15.81 -40.20
CA LYS A 318 -13.62 -15.33 -39.60
C LYS A 318 -13.47 -14.20 -38.57
N ASP A 319 -13.63 -12.98 -39.09
CA ASP A 319 -13.96 -11.76 -38.36
C ASP A 319 -15.44 -11.74 -37.92
N VAL A 320 -15.71 -11.35 -36.66
CA VAL A 320 -17.05 -11.00 -36.13
C VAL A 320 -16.91 -9.79 -35.16
N PRO A 321 -17.88 -8.85 -35.11
CA PRO A 321 -17.70 -7.48 -34.57
C PRO A 321 -17.85 -7.34 -33.05
N SER A 322 -17.59 -6.12 -32.55
CA SER A 322 -17.15 -5.75 -31.19
C SER A 322 -18.20 -5.17 -30.24
N ASP A 323 -18.16 -5.60 -28.97
CA ASP A 323 -18.86 -5.03 -27.80
C ASP A 323 -18.09 -3.84 -27.17
N GLN A 324 -18.01 -2.69 -27.85
CA GLN A 324 -17.22 -1.52 -27.42
C GLN A 324 -17.98 -0.48 -26.55
N ASP A 325 -19.28 -0.62 -26.35
CA ASP A 325 -20.10 0.49 -25.84
C ASP A 325 -20.11 0.66 -24.30
N GLU A 326 -20.00 -0.42 -23.51
CA GLU A 326 -20.20 -0.33 -22.04
C GLU A 326 -19.06 0.36 -21.27
N HIS A 327 -17.81 0.21 -21.71
CA HIS A 327 -16.65 0.69 -20.92
C HIS A 327 -16.35 2.18 -21.15
N ASN A 328 -16.77 2.73 -22.29
CA ASN A 328 -16.67 4.16 -22.61
C ASN A 328 -17.73 4.97 -21.84
N GLU A 329 -18.92 4.41 -21.64
CA GLU A 329 -19.95 5.03 -20.80
C GLU A 329 -19.45 5.27 -19.37
N ARG A 330 -18.73 4.32 -18.78
CA ARG A 330 -18.22 4.40 -17.39
C ARG A 330 -17.25 5.57 -17.15
N ARG A 331 -16.30 5.81 -18.07
CA ARG A 331 -15.36 6.95 -18.00
C ARG A 331 -16.04 8.29 -18.31
N SER A 332 -17.02 8.30 -19.22
CA SER A 332 -17.82 9.49 -19.51
C SER A 332 -18.70 9.90 -18.32
N MET A 333 -19.19 8.94 -17.54
CA MET A 333 -20.15 9.23 -16.47
C MET A 333 -19.50 9.91 -15.24
N ILE A 334 -18.28 9.51 -14.87
CA ILE A 334 -17.54 10.11 -13.75
C ILE A 334 -17.07 11.53 -14.11
N SER A 335 -16.62 11.75 -15.35
CA SER A 335 -16.24 13.07 -15.84
C SER A 335 -17.44 14.04 -15.88
N VAL A 336 -18.62 13.58 -16.30
CA VAL A 336 -19.86 14.36 -16.26
C VAL A 336 -20.29 14.71 -14.82
N ILE A 337 -20.11 13.81 -13.86
CA ILE A 337 -20.42 14.10 -12.43
C ILE A 337 -19.43 15.14 -11.87
N HIS A 338 -18.15 15.03 -12.20
CA HIS A 338 -17.12 15.97 -11.77
C HIS A 338 -17.38 17.39 -12.31
N GLU A 339 -17.75 17.50 -13.59
CA GLU A 339 -18.07 18.78 -14.24
C GLU A 339 -19.31 19.44 -13.62
N LYS A 340 -20.35 18.65 -13.32
CA LYS A 340 -21.56 19.16 -12.64
C LYS A 340 -21.32 19.60 -11.21
N LEU A 341 -20.43 18.93 -10.49
CA LEU A 341 -20.00 19.35 -9.15
C LEU A 341 -19.20 20.66 -9.20
N LYS A 342 -18.36 20.84 -10.22
CA LYS A 342 -17.60 22.07 -10.46
C LYS A 342 -18.52 23.26 -10.77
N ASN A 343 -19.60 23.04 -11.51
CA ASN A 343 -20.55 24.08 -11.91
C ASN A 343 -21.64 24.40 -10.87
N LYS A 344 -21.60 23.79 -9.66
CA LYS A 344 -22.63 23.92 -8.61
C LYS A 344 -24.05 23.52 -9.05
N GLU A 345 -24.19 22.77 -10.14
CA GLU A 345 -25.47 22.31 -10.69
C GLU A 345 -26.09 21.15 -9.90
N LEU A 346 -25.37 20.62 -8.90
CA LEU A 346 -25.68 19.42 -8.14
C LEU A 346 -25.84 19.70 -6.66
#